data_AF-A0A7W9XF24-F1
#
_entry.id   AF-A0A7W9XF24-F1
#
_cell.length_a   1.000
_cell.length_b   1.000
_cell.length_c   1.000
_cell.angle_alpha   90.00
_cell.angle_beta   90.00
_cell.angle_gamma   90.00
#
_symmetry.space_group_name_H-M   'P 1'
#
loop_
_entity.id
_entity.type
_entity.pdbx_description
1 polymer ?
#
loop_
_entity_poly.entity_id
_entity_poly.type
_entity_poly.pdbx_seq_one_letter_code
_entity_poly.pdbx_strand_id
1 'polypeptide(L)'
;MNTINQVTPQSAGALAFSPDGVLFLGDNKLGAVFAFETERGQAPALLDPFIFESIDEKIAAKLGVTAKSLVMNGMAVHPVTRQPYLSVGVRKGDSLEPAVVSVSLDGEVHPFDLSSSNVTVHRLTDVPDENKHFKSRAGTFPYPPAEVFEAKARTPLRSMTIVDLKFHAGEVYVAGVSNQEFSSTLRRITYPFTGAASETQLEIYHVAHGIYETRAPIRAMQFANIDGEDTLVAAYACSPLVTIPVSELNHGAKITGKTIGDMGNGQPISMVAYRDGDQDKLFITILGRGPMIVPISGISSAEGFTPENRPAQGPMLDQHPAMPAGPVGKQVLFVGSSLLADLFSDRFFVSLTRYPDTGDLTLETLMVSPLPARIDKIWVEFDFPGVEFSMKPKAAQHA
;
A
#
# COMPACT_ATOMS: atom_id res chain seq x y z
N MET A 1 23.90 -34.02 13.48
CA MET A 1 23.35 -32.68 13.74
C MET A 1 23.29 -31.97 12.40
N ASN A 2 22.15 -32.06 11.70
CA ASN A 2 21.94 -31.29 10.47
C ASN A 2 21.47 -29.91 10.91
N THR A 3 22.36 -28.92 10.84
CA THR A 3 22.01 -27.51 10.89
C THR A 3 21.00 -27.24 9.77
N ILE A 4 19.74 -27.08 10.13
CA ILE A 4 18.75 -26.46 9.25
C ILE A 4 19.27 -25.03 9.07
N ASN A 5 19.82 -24.71 7.90
CA ASN A 5 20.16 -23.33 7.58
C ASN A 5 18.88 -22.52 7.68
N GLN A 6 18.78 -21.69 8.72
CA GLN A 6 17.66 -20.80 8.94
C GLN A 6 17.69 -19.78 7.80
N VAL A 7 16.66 -19.81 6.95
CA VAL A 7 16.55 -18.86 5.83
C VAL A 7 16.10 -17.53 6.42
N THR A 8 16.90 -16.49 6.26
CA THR A 8 16.57 -15.12 6.66
C THR A 8 16.18 -14.27 5.44
N PRO A 9 15.31 -13.26 5.60
CA PRO A 9 15.03 -12.31 4.51
C PRO A 9 16.30 -11.57 4.06
N GLN A 10 16.39 -11.30 2.76
CA GLN A 10 17.40 -10.47 2.09
C GLN A 10 16.86 -9.09 1.68
N SER A 11 15.53 -8.92 1.67
CA SER A 11 14.86 -7.64 1.53
C SER A 11 13.56 -7.62 2.33
N ALA A 12 13.17 -6.43 2.80
CA ALA A 12 11.95 -6.23 3.56
C ALA A 12 11.00 -5.34 2.75
N GLY A 13 10.01 -5.94 2.11
CA GLY A 13 9.00 -5.28 1.28
C GLY A 13 7.64 -5.18 1.97
N ALA A 14 6.56 -5.41 1.23
CA ALA A 14 5.19 -5.34 1.74
C ALA A 14 4.98 -6.20 3.01
N LEU A 15 4.09 -5.71 3.88
CA LEU A 15 3.70 -6.37 5.14
C LEU A 15 2.19 -6.63 5.13
N ALA A 16 1.78 -7.75 5.72
CA ALA A 16 0.39 -8.03 6.05
C ALA A 16 0.31 -8.88 7.32
N PHE A 17 -0.85 -8.86 7.99
CA PHE A 17 -1.13 -9.74 9.12
C PHE A 17 -2.27 -10.69 8.79
N SER A 18 -2.17 -11.94 9.26
CA SER A 18 -3.38 -12.77 9.46
C SER A 18 -4.17 -12.27 10.67
N PRO A 19 -5.47 -12.58 10.80
CA PRO A 19 -6.26 -12.25 11.99
C PRO A 19 -5.66 -12.75 13.30
N ASP A 20 -4.92 -13.87 13.26
CA ASP A 20 -4.27 -14.48 14.42
C ASP A 20 -2.93 -13.84 14.80
N GLY A 21 -2.47 -12.84 14.04
CA GLY A 21 -1.23 -12.10 14.31
C GLY A 21 0.01 -12.62 13.59
N VAL A 22 -0.11 -13.59 12.66
CA VAL A 22 1.04 -14.01 11.85
C VAL A 22 1.45 -12.86 10.93
N LEU A 23 2.70 -12.44 11.02
CA LEU A 23 3.26 -11.38 10.17
C LEU A 23 3.78 -11.98 8.87
N PHE A 24 3.21 -11.55 7.74
CA PHE A 24 3.72 -11.83 6.41
C PHE A 24 4.65 -10.72 5.93
N LEU A 25 5.82 -11.12 5.42
CA LEU A 25 6.82 -10.22 4.84
C LEU A 25 7.17 -10.66 3.42
N GLY A 26 7.04 -9.73 2.47
CA GLY A 26 7.49 -9.93 1.10
C GLY A 26 8.98 -9.69 0.95
N ASP A 27 9.70 -10.69 0.44
CA ASP A 27 11.12 -10.59 0.07
C ASP A 27 11.28 -10.64 -1.45
N ASN A 28 11.55 -9.47 -2.02
CA ASN A 28 11.79 -9.30 -3.44
C ASN A 28 13.06 -10.00 -3.91
N LYS A 29 14.18 -9.88 -3.19
CA LYS A 29 15.46 -10.47 -3.60
C LYS A 29 15.41 -12.00 -3.60
N LEU A 30 14.85 -12.60 -2.54
CA LEU A 30 14.69 -14.05 -2.47
C LEU A 30 13.51 -14.59 -3.29
N GLY A 31 12.60 -13.71 -3.75
CA GLY A 31 11.34 -14.11 -4.38
C GLY A 31 10.52 -14.99 -3.45
N ALA A 32 10.26 -14.52 -2.23
CA ALA A 32 9.65 -15.33 -1.19
C ALA A 32 8.69 -14.54 -0.31
N VAL A 33 7.70 -15.22 0.26
CA VAL A 33 6.89 -14.71 1.38
C VAL A 33 7.31 -15.43 2.65
N PHE A 34 7.72 -14.66 3.64
CA PHE A 34 8.00 -15.15 4.99
C PHE A 34 6.76 -14.98 5.85
N ALA A 35 6.45 -15.96 6.69
CA ALA A 35 5.40 -15.89 7.68
C ALA A 35 6.02 -16.12 9.06
N PHE A 36 6.00 -15.08 9.89
CA PHE A 36 6.56 -15.07 11.23
C PHE A 36 5.44 -15.15 12.26
N GLU A 37 5.54 -16.10 13.18
CA GLU A 37 4.76 -16.05 14.40
C GLU A 37 5.21 -14.85 15.22
N THR A 38 4.27 -13.97 15.57
CA THR A 38 4.52 -12.89 16.53
C THR A 38 4.13 -13.35 17.93
N GLU A 39 4.69 -12.71 18.95
CA GLU A 39 4.22 -12.92 20.30
C GLU A 39 2.74 -12.55 20.40
N ARG A 40 1.93 -13.46 20.94
CA ARG A 40 0.51 -13.23 21.17
C ARG A 40 0.35 -12.21 22.30
N GLY A 41 0.40 -10.93 21.93
CA GLY A 41 0.10 -9.83 22.84
C GLY A 41 -1.40 -9.74 23.14
N GLN A 42 -1.76 -8.86 24.07
CA GLN A 42 -3.15 -8.61 24.44
C GLN A 42 -3.71 -7.42 23.69
N ALA A 43 -5.01 -7.44 23.43
CA ALA A 43 -5.70 -6.26 22.93
C ALA A 43 -5.65 -5.16 23.99
N PRO A 44 -5.29 -3.92 23.63
CA PRO A 44 -5.26 -2.82 24.58
C PRO A 44 -6.68 -2.49 25.05
N ALA A 45 -6.80 -2.05 26.31
CA ALA A 45 -8.10 -1.67 26.88
C ALA A 45 -8.68 -0.40 26.22
N LEU A 46 -7.81 0.48 25.74
CA LEU A 46 -8.16 1.73 25.07
C LEU A 46 -7.21 1.97 23.90
N LEU A 47 -7.75 2.56 22.83
CA LEU A 47 -6.99 2.97 21.64
C LEU A 47 -6.98 4.49 21.58
N ASP A 48 -6.13 5.09 22.40
CA ASP A 48 -5.92 6.53 22.40
C ASP A 48 -5.21 6.97 21.12
N PRO A 49 -5.58 8.14 20.57
CA PRO A 49 -4.87 8.72 19.45
C PRO A 49 -3.45 9.10 19.86
N PHE A 50 -2.50 8.92 18.96
CA PHE A 50 -1.10 9.25 19.18
C PHE A 50 -0.51 10.02 18.00
N ILE A 51 0.57 10.77 18.29
CA ILE A 51 1.40 11.46 17.31
C ILE A 51 2.85 11.23 17.73
N PHE A 52 3.61 10.51 16.91
CA PHE A 52 5.03 10.27 17.11
C PHE A 52 5.81 10.96 16.00
N GLU A 53 6.20 12.21 16.28
CA GLU A 53 7.07 13.01 15.40
C GLU A 53 8.47 12.39 15.32
N SER A 54 9.17 12.66 14.21
CA SER A 54 10.52 12.17 13.92
C SER A 54 10.70 10.66 14.16
N ILE A 55 9.71 9.85 13.78
CA ILE A 55 9.75 8.40 13.98
C ILE A 55 10.91 7.75 13.21
N ASP A 56 11.30 8.32 12.07
CA ASP A 56 12.46 7.88 11.30
C ASP A 56 13.78 8.05 12.07
N GLU A 57 13.95 9.12 12.83
CA GLU A 57 15.11 9.29 13.71
C GLU A 57 15.11 8.27 14.86
N LYS A 58 13.94 7.99 15.46
CA LYS A 58 13.83 6.94 16.51
C LYS A 58 14.17 5.56 15.96
N ILE A 59 13.67 5.23 14.77
CA ILE A 59 13.99 3.97 14.08
C ILE A 59 15.48 3.91 13.75
N ALA A 60 16.05 4.99 13.20
CA ALA A 60 17.45 5.06 12.85
C ALA A 60 18.36 4.84 14.07
N ALA A 61 18.03 5.48 15.21
CA ALA A 61 18.75 5.31 16.46
C ALA A 61 18.72 3.85 16.96
N LYS A 62 17.55 3.20 16.90
CA LYS A 62 17.42 1.78 17.29
C LYS A 62 18.17 0.82 16.37
N LEU A 63 18.27 1.15 15.09
CA LEU A 63 19.00 0.37 14.09
C LEU A 63 20.49 0.76 13.99
N GLY A 64 20.96 1.75 14.76
CA GLY A 64 22.36 2.20 14.74
C GLY A 64 22.78 2.89 13.45
N VAL A 65 21.85 3.57 12.76
CA VAL A 65 22.09 4.28 11.50
C VAL A 65 21.53 5.70 11.55
N THR A 66 21.56 6.43 10.43
CA THR A 66 20.94 7.76 10.30
C THR A 66 19.59 7.66 9.57
N ALA A 67 18.66 8.58 9.82
CA ALA A 67 17.36 8.58 9.14
C ALA A 67 17.48 8.61 7.60
N LYS A 68 18.51 9.28 7.05
CA LYS A 68 18.80 9.32 5.61
C LYS A 68 19.14 7.95 5.00
N SER A 69 19.56 6.99 5.82
CA SER A 69 19.85 5.63 5.38
C SER A 69 18.60 4.76 5.28
N LEU A 70 17.46 5.20 5.82
CA LEU A 70 16.23 4.41 5.87
C LEU A 70 15.41 4.57 4.59
N VAL A 71 14.85 3.46 4.13
CA VAL A 71 13.83 3.41 3.08
C VAL A 71 12.62 2.67 3.64
N MET A 72 11.51 3.37 3.83
CA MET A 72 10.27 2.78 4.35
C MET A 72 9.54 2.08 3.20
N ASN A 73 9.35 0.76 3.30
CA ASN A 73 8.82 -0.05 2.20
C ASN A 73 7.38 -0.52 2.39
N GLY A 74 6.90 -0.57 3.64
CA GLY A 74 5.64 -1.23 3.99
C GLY A 74 5.29 -1.01 5.45
N MET A 75 4.00 -1.07 5.74
CA MET A 75 3.44 -0.92 7.09
C MET A 75 2.21 -1.82 7.22
N ALA A 76 2.06 -2.44 8.39
CA ALA A 76 0.83 -3.14 8.76
C ALA A 76 0.61 -2.99 10.28
N VAL A 77 -0.64 -2.91 10.71
CA VAL A 77 -1.01 -2.83 12.12
C VAL A 77 -1.37 -4.22 12.62
N HIS A 78 -0.76 -4.64 13.73
CA HIS A 78 -1.05 -5.93 14.33
C HIS A 78 -2.53 -6.00 14.78
N PRO A 79 -3.33 -7.00 14.37
CA PRO A 79 -4.78 -6.99 14.55
C PRO A 79 -5.23 -7.09 16.01
N VAL A 80 -4.43 -7.72 16.87
CA VAL A 80 -4.68 -7.83 18.31
C VAL A 80 -4.09 -6.64 19.10
N THR A 81 -2.76 -6.48 19.10
CA THR A 81 -2.07 -5.45 19.93
C THR A 81 -2.21 -4.03 19.40
N ARG A 82 -2.63 -3.86 18.14
CA ARG A 82 -2.73 -2.58 17.41
C ARG A 82 -1.40 -1.84 17.23
N GLN A 83 -0.28 -2.49 17.50
CA GLN A 83 1.05 -1.92 17.25
C GLN A 83 1.33 -1.86 15.74
N PRO A 84 1.80 -0.72 15.21
CA PRO A 84 2.29 -0.65 13.85
C PRO A 84 3.61 -1.39 13.67
N TYR A 85 3.73 -2.14 12.58
CA TYR A 85 4.96 -2.76 12.11
C TYR A 85 5.39 -2.09 10.82
N LEU A 86 6.66 -1.76 10.69
CA LEU A 86 7.25 -1.08 9.55
C LEU A 86 8.38 -1.93 8.99
N SER A 87 8.34 -2.21 7.69
CA SER A 87 9.45 -2.82 6.96
C SER A 87 10.36 -1.74 6.43
N VAL A 88 11.66 -1.87 6.69
CA VAL A 88 12.66 -0.85 6.42
C VAL A 88 13.82 -1.46 5.65
N GLY A 89 14.21 -0.81 4.56
CA GLY A 89 15.50 -1.04 3.92
C GLY A 89 16.55 -0.11 4.53
N VAL A 90 17.65 -0.67 5.04
CA VAL A 90 18.78 0.07 5.59
C VAL A 90 19.89 0.15 4.55
N ARG A 91 20.14 1.35 4.03
CA ARG A 91 21.15 1.58 2.98
C ARG A 91 22.56 1.50 3.55
N LYS A 92 23.39 0.63 2.98
CA LYS A 92 24.83 0.52 3.25
C LYS A 92 25.60 0.45 1.94
N GLY A 93 26.11 1.60 1.48
CA GLY A 93 26.67 1.72 0.14
C GLY A 93 25.60 1.46 -0.92
N ASP A 94 25.86 0.50 -1.81
CA ASP A 94 24.93 0.08 -2.87
C ASP A 94 23.97 -1.04 -2.41
N SER A 95 24.11 -1.55 -1.18
CA SER A 95 23.22 -2.57 -0.64
C SER A 95 22.09 -1.95 0.19
N LEU A 96 20.97 -2.67 0.24
CA LEU A 96 19.82 -2.40 1.10
C LEU A 96 19.59 -3.63 1.96
N GLU A 97 19.90 -3.54 3.24
CA GLU A 97 19.69 -4.60 4.23
C GLU A 97 18.26 -4.56 4.78
N PRO A 98 17.62 -5.70 5.02
CA PRO A 98 16.27 -5.75 5.55
C PRO A 98 16.24 -5.52 7.06
N ALA A 99 15.27 -4.73 7.52
CA ALA A 99 14.87 -4.64 8.91
C ALA A 99 13.34 -4.57 9.00
N VAL A 100 12.80 -5.02 10.12
CA VAL A 100 11.42 -4.76 10.52
C VAL A 100 11.46 -4.19 11.93
N VAL A 101 10.62 -3.21 12.22
CA VAL A 101 10.46 -2.64 13.56
C VAL A 101 8.98 -2.61 13.92
N SER A 102 8.66 -2.86 15.19
CA SER A 102 7.36 -2.52 15.75
C SER A 102 7.45 -1.20 16.51
N VAL A 103 6.33 -0.49 16.58
CA VAL A 103 6.17 0.71 17.40
C VAL A 103 5.07 0.44 18.42
N SER A 104 5.39 0.58 19.69
CA SER A 104 4.43 0.46 20.78
C SER A 104 3.45 1.65 20.77
N LEU A 105 2.34 1.52 21.51
CA LEU A 105 1.32 2.58 21.58
C LEU A 105 1.73 3.82 22.39
N ASP A 106 2.89 3.77 23.06
CA ASP A 106 3.56 4.91 23.70
C ASP A 106 4.76 5.43 22.88
N GLY A 107 5.02 4.87 21.70
CA GLY A 107 5.99 5.38 20.73
C GLY A 107 7.42 4.89 20.95
N GLU A 108 7.62 3.81 21.70
CA GLU A 108 8.87 3.07 21.74
C GLU A 108 9.03 2.22 20.47
N VAL A 109 10.25 2.20 19.94
CA VAL A 109 10.59 1.43 18.74
C VAL A 109 11.38 0.17 19.14
N HIS A 110 10.90 -0.98 18.69
CA HIS A 110 11.53 -2.28 18.93
C HIS A 110 11.90 -2.95 17.62
N PRO A 111 13.18 -3.27 17.38
CA PRO A 111 13.59 -4.13 16.27
C PRO A 111 12.90 -5.50 16.37
N PHE A 112 12.32 -5.95 15.26
CA PHE A 112 11.74 -7.28 15.14
C PHE A 112 12.81 -8.26 14.66
N ASP A 113 12.96 -9.38 15.37
CA ASP A 113 14.01 -10.36 15.05
C ASP A 113 13.61 -11.29 13.90
N LEU A 114 14.17 -10.99 12.72
CA LEU A 114 14.00 -11.78 11.49
C LEU A 114 14.81 -13.08 11.51
N SER A 115 15.63 -13.33 12.53
CA SER A 115 16.54 -14.46 12.63
C SER A 115 16.13 -15.51 13.65
N SER A 116 15.24 -15.23 14.59
CA SER A 116 14.93 -16.16 15.71
C SER A 116 13.50 -16.68 15.75
N SER A 117 12.63 -16.18 14.88
CA SER A 117 11.20 -16.50 14.88
C SER A 117 10.92 -17.87 14.26
N ASN A 118 9.89 -18.55 14.80
CA ASN A 118 9.24 -19.67 14.10
C ASN A 118 8.76 -19.12 12.76
N VAL A 119 9.45 -19.50 11.70
CA VAL A 119 9.26 -18.95 10.38
C VAL A 119 8.93 -20.05 9.39
N THR A 120 7.87 -19.83 8.63
CA THR A 120 7.59 -20.62 7.43
C THR A 120 7.81 -19.74 6.21
N VAL A 121 8.34 -20.33 5.14
CA VAL A 121 8.71 -19.58 3.94
C VAL A 121 8.07 -20.24 2.74
N HIS A 122 7.39 -19.44 1.93
CA HIS A 122 6.92 -19.84 0.62
C HIS A 122 7.79 -19.19 -0.46
N ARG A 123 8.43 -20.01 -1.30
CA ARG A 123 9.22 -19.55 -2.44
C ARG A 123 8.31 -19.37 -3.64
N LEU A 124 8.31 -18.17 -4.21
CA LEU A 124 7.55 -17.87 -5.42
C LEU A 124 8.22 -18.48 -6.64
N THR A 125 7.41 -18.90 -7.60
CA THR A 125 7.84 -19.33 -8.92
C THR A 125 7.82 -18.18 -9.92
N ASP A 126 8.60 -18.33 -10.99
CA ASP A 126 8.66 -17.38 -12.11
C ASP A 126 8.86 -15.91 -11.72
N VAL A 127 9.82 -15.70 -10.84
CA VAL A 127 10.20 -14.37 -10.35
C VAL A 127 11.21 -13.69 -11.30
N PRO A 128 11.16 -12.36 -11.52
CA PRO A 128 12.01 -11.66 -12.50
C PRO A 128 13.50 -11.80 -12.25
N ASP A 129 14.28 -12.28 -13.23
CA ASP A 129 15.74 -12.49 -13.12
C ASP A 129 16.48 -11.30 -12.46
N GLU A 130 17.38 -11.60 -11.50
CA GLU A 130 18.18 -10.61 -10.77
C GLU A 130 19.08 -9.75 -11.68
N ASN A 131 19.49 -10.29 -12.82
CA ASN A 131 20.34 -9.58 -13.78
C ASN A 131 19.52 -8.72 -14.75
N LYS A 132 18.19 -8.87 -14.78
CA LYS A 132 17.33 -7.98 -15.57
C LYS A 132 17.05 -6.72 -14.77
N HIS A 133 17.28 -5.58 -15.40
CA HIS A 133 17.14 -4.28 -14.79
C HIS A 133 16.12 -3.41 -15.52
N PHE A 134 15.66 -2.36 -14.85
CA PHE A 134 14.85 -1.34 -15.51
C PHE A 134 15.59 -0.71 -16.69
N LYS A 135 14.85 -0.32 -17.73
CA LYS A 135 15.42 0.38 -18.88
C LYS A 135 15.65 1.86 -18.57
N SER A 136 16.81 2.40 -18.97
CA SER A 136 17.02 3.84 -18.99
C SER A 136 16.08 4.54 -19.96
N ARG A 137 15.61 5.73 -19.57
CA ARG A 137 14.80 6.62 -20.42
C ARG A 137 15.58 7.87 -20.85
N ALA A 138 16.90 7.87 -20.68
CA ALA A 138 17.76 8.95 -21.16
C ALA A 138 17.49 9.22 -22.66
N GLY A 139 17.36 10.50 -23.02
CA GLY A 139 17.04 10.94 -24.38
C GLY A 139 15.58 10.79 -24.80
N THR A 140 14.70 10.21 -23.97
CA THR A 140 13.24 10.18 -24.23
C THR A 140 12.54 11.45 -23.76
N PHE A 141 13.07 12.07 -22.69
CA PHE A 141 12.55 13.31 -22.10
C PHE A 141 13.72 14.24 -21.79
N PRO A 142 13.58 15.58 -21.93
CA PRO A 142 14.69 16.52 -21.74
C PRO A 142 15.11 16.71 -20.28
N TYR A 143 14.41 16.06 -19.34
CA TYR A 143 14.67 16.12 -17.91
C TYR A 143 14.25 14.80 -17.24
N PRO A 144 14.92 14.36 -16.16
CA PRO A 144 16.20 14.84 -15.61
C PRO A 144 17.42 14.48 -16.51
N PRO A 145 18.67 14.87 -16.13
CA PRO A 145 19.87 14.46 -16.85
C PRO A 145 19.98 12.94 -17.03
N ALA A 146 20.69 12.50 -18.08
CA ALA A 146 20.85 11.08 -18.41
C ALA A 146 21.30 10.23 -17.22
N GLU A 147 22.25 10.72 -16.41
CA GLU A 147 22.74 10.03 -15.21
C GLU A 147 21.63 9.63 -14.23
N VAL A 148 20.58 10.45 -14.07
CA VAL A 148 19.45 10.13 -13.19
C VAL A 148 18.64 8.96 -13.76
N PHE A 149 18.47 8.90 -15.08
CA PHE A 149 17.82 7.78 -15.74
C PHE A 149 18.66 6.51 -15.68
N GLU A 150 19.98 6.62 -15.88
CA GLU A 150 20.90 5.48 -15.75
C GLU A 150 20.96 4.96 -14.31
N ALA A 151 20.92 5.85 -13.31
CA ALA A 151 20.85 5.45 -11.91
C ALA A 151 19.59 4.62 -11.61
N LYS A 152 18.43 5.05 -12.13
CA LYS A 152 17.20 4.25 -12.02
C LYS A 152 17.31 2.92 -12.77
N ALA A 153 17.97 2.92 -13.93
CA ALA A 153 18.18 1.72 -14.74
C ALA A 153 19.09 0.68 -14.07
N ARG A 154 19.80 1.01 -12.98
CA ARG A 154 20.51 0.03 -12.14
C ARG A 154 19.62 -0.68 -11.12
N THR A 155 18.33 -0.37 -11.07
CA THR A 155 17.39 -1.09 -10.21
C THR A 155 17.07 -2.45 -10.84
N PRO A 156 17.20 -3.58 -10.13
CA PRO A 156 16.78 -4.88 -10.64
C PRO A 156 15.26 -4.95 -10.81
N LEU A 157 14.76 -5.57 -11.89
CA LEU A 157 13.32 -5.85 -12.03
C LEU A 157 12.80 -6.76 -10.91
N ARG A 158 13.68 -7.57 -10.33
CA ARG A 158 13.43 -8.36 -9.11
C ARG A 158 12.85 -7.52 -7.96
N SER A 159 13.09 -6.21 -7.91
CA SER A 159 12.49 -5.31 -6.90
C SER A 159 10.97 -5.16 -7.02
N MET A 160 10.36 -5.66 -8.09
CA MET A 160 8.91 -5.61 -8.33
C MET A 160 8.23 -6.97 -8.19
N THR A 161 8.95 -7.99 -7.69
CA THR A 161 8.43 -9.35 -7.55
C THR A 161 7.20 -9.41 -6.63
N ILE A 162 7.23 -8.63 -5.55
CA ILE A 162 6.21 -8.45 -4.53
C ILE A 162 6.09 -6.96 -4.28
N VAL A 163 4.96 -6.39 -4.67
CA VAL A 163 4.62 -4.98 -4.54
C VAL A 163 3.63 -4.76 -3.42
N ASP A 164 2.62 -5.62 -3.30
CA ASP A 164 1.65 -5.59 -2.20
C ASP A 164 1.32 -7.01 -1.72
N LEU A 165 0.93 -7.10 -0.45
CA LEU A 165 0.52 -8.33 0.23
C LEU A 165 -0.79 -8.07 0.99
N LYS A 166 -1.74 -9.00 0.87
CA LYS A 166 -2.94 -9.03 1.73
C LYS A 166 -3.24 -10.45 2.17
N PHE A 167 -3.67 -10.61 3.41
CA PHE A 167 -4.24 -11.87 3.87
C PHE A 167 -5.77 -11.79 3.75
N HIS A 168 -6.38 -12.76 3.09
CA HIS A 168 -7.82 -12.82 2.90
C HIS A 168 -8.27 -14.27 2.81
N ALA A 169 -9.34 -14.62 3.52
CA ALA A 169 -9.97 -15.94 3.49
C ALA A 169 -9.01 -17.16 3.63
N GLY A 170 -7.96 -17.05 4.47
CA GLY A 170 -7.01 -18.15 4.69
C GLY A 170 -5.84 -18.20 3.69
N GLU A 171 -5.76 -17.23 2.79
CA GLU A 171 -4.72 -17.15 1.76
C GLU A 171 -3.97 -15.83 1.82
N VAL A 172 -2.70 -15.87 1.43
CA VAL A 172 -1.88 -14.68 1.17
C VAL A 172 -1.95 -14.37 -0.32
N TYR A 173 -2.48 -13.19 -0.64
CA TYR A 173 -2.49 -12.63 -1.98
C TYR A 173 -1.24 -11.78 -2.19
N VAL A 174 -0.54 -12.04 -3.29
CA VAL A 174 0.74 -11.45 -3.63
C VAL A 174 0.64 -10.78 -4.98
N ALA A 175 0.63 -9.46 -4.98
CA ALA A 175 0.69 -8.66 -6.20
C ALA A 175 2.14 -8.40 -6.59
N GLY A 176 2.48 -8.56 -7.86
CA GLY A 176 3.79 -8.15 -8.36
C GLY A 176 4.05 -8.53 -9.80
N VAL A 177 5.33 -8.67 -10.14
CA VAL A 177 5.81 -8.90 -11.49
C VAL A 177 6.40 -10.31 -11.65
N SER A 178 6.21 -10.94 -12.81
CA SER A 178 6.79 -12.24 -13.22
C SER A 178 7.63 -12.11 -14.52
N ASN A 179 8.26 -13.20 -15.00
CA ASN A 179 8.91 -13.18 -16.33
C ASN A 179 7.94 -13.51 -17.48
N GLN A 180 6.66 -13.73 -17.21
CA GLN A 180 5.67 -14.00 -18.24
C GLN A 180 5.42 -12.77 -19.13
N GLU A 181 4.87 -13.05 -20.31
CA GLU A 181 4.40 -12.03 -21.27
C GLU A 181 3.41 -11.05 -20.59
N PHE A 182 2.55 -11.59 -19.72
CA PHE A 182 1.76 -10.80 -18.80
C PHE A 182 2.53 -10.68 -17.50
N SER A 183 3.41 -9.68 -17.47
CA SER A 183 4.32 -9.51 -16.35
C SER A 183 3.56 -9.15 -15.07
N SER A 184 2.38 -8.53 -15.13
CA SER A 184 1.52 -8.34 -13.95
C SER A 184 0.88 -9.67 -13.53
N THR A 185 1.23 -10.14 -12.35
CA THR A 185 0.78 -11.44 -11.83
C THR A 185 0.28 -11.29 -10.40
N LEU A 186 -0.88 -11.88 -10.13
CA LEU A 186 -1.41 -12.04 -8.79
C LEU A 186 -1.27 -13.50 -8.37
N ARG A 187 -0.65 -13.75 -7.22
CA ARG A 187 -0.47 -15.10 -6.68
C ARG A 187 -1.31 -15.27 -5.42
N ARG A 188 -1.93 -16.44 -5.25
CA ARG A 188 -2.65 -16.83 -4.04
C ARG A 188 -1.94 -18.01 -3.41
N ILE A 189 -1.59 -17.87 -2.14
CA ILE A 189 -0.84 -18.89 -1.38
C ILE A 189 -1.67 -19.25 -0.16
N THR A 190 -2.15 -20.49 -0.10
CA THR A 190 -2.83 -20.98 1.10
C THR A 190 -1.90 -20.92 2.32
N TYR A 191 -2.42 -20.47 3.45
CA TYR A 191 -1.73 -20.49 4.73
C TYR A 191 -2.44 -21.44 5.73
N PRO A 192 -1.72 -22.31 6.45
CA PRO A 192 -0.26 -22.53 6.43
C PRO A 192 0.30 -22.95 5.07
N PHE A 193 1.53 -22.55 4.77
CA PHE A 193 2.12 -22.75 3.44
C PHE A 193 2.23 -24.23 3.06
N THR A 194 1.64 -24.58 1.92
CA THR A 194 1.64 -25.96 1.37
C THR A 194 2.72 -26.18 0.29
N GLY A 195 3.42 -25.11 -0.11
CA GLY A 195 4.42 -25.13 -1.18
C GLY A 195 3.86 -24.91 -2.59
N ALA A 196 2.54 -24.79 -2.76
CA ALA A 196 1.91 -24.42 -4.02
C ALA A 196 1.31 -23.01 -3.97
N ALA A 197 1.35 -22.31 -5.10
CA ALA A 197 0.68 -21.03 -5.31
C ALA A 197 -0.22 -21.11 -6.54
N SER A 198 -1.42 -20.56 -6.45
CA SER A 198 -2.22 -20.23 -7.64
C SER A 198 -1.65 -18.96 -8.26
N GLU A 199 -1.47 -18.92 -9.57
CA GLU A 199 -0.97 -17.74 -10.28
C GLU A 199 -1.97 -17.31 -11.35
N THR A 200 -2.34 -16.04 -11.37
CA THR A 200 -3.23 -15.44 -12.37
C THR A 200 -2.52 -14.28 -13.05
N GLN A 201 -2.49 -14.30 -14.39
CA GLN A 201 -1.94 -13.25 -15.24
C GLN A 201 -2.99 -12.17 -15.48
N LEU A 202 -2.63 -10.91 -15.27
CA LEU A 202 -3.57 -9.79 -15.33
C LEU A 202 -3.26 -8.84 -16.49
N GLU A 203 -4.31 -8.45 -17.19
CA GLU A 203 -4.33 -7.32 -18.12
C GLU A 203 -5.38 -6.30 -17.65
N ILE A 204 -5.15 -5.03 -17.92
CA ILE A 204 -6.13 -3.97 -17.66
C ILE A 204 -6.21 -3.01 -18.84
N TYR A 205 -7.35 -2.34 -19.00
CA TYR A 205 -7.43 -1.18 -19.88
C TYR A 205 -6.97 0.06 -19.11
N HIS A 206 -5.93 0.75 -19.56
CA HIS A 206 -5.43 1.95 -18.90
C HIS A 206 -6.04 3.20 -19.53
N VAL A 207 -6.96 3.84 -18.80
CA VAL A 207 -7.76 4.97 -19.30
C VAL A 207 -6.90 6.17 -19.68
N ALA A 208 -5.83 6.49 -18.94
CA ALA A 208 -4.97 7.63 -19.28
C ALA A 208 -4.29 7.51 -20.66
N HIS A 209 -3.90 6.31 -21.09
CA HIS A 209 -3.16 6.09 -22.34
C HIS A 209 -4.00 5.44 -23.45
N GLY A 210 -5.13 4.82 -23.09
CA GLY A 210 -6.06 4.19 -24.03
C GLY A 210 -5.59 2.86 -24.58
N ILE A 211 -4.78 2.12 -23.83
CA ILE A 211 -4.20 0.84 -24.24
C ILE A 211 -4.45 -0.23 -23.18
N TYR A 212 -4.49 -1.49 -23.62
CA TYR A 212 -4.41 -2.62 -22.71
C TYR A 212 -2.96 -2.82 -22.23
N GLU A 213 -2.79 -3.01 -20.92
CA GLU A 213 -1.49 -3.13 -20.27
C GLU A 213 -1.38 -4.45 -19.51
N THR A 214 -0.35 -5.22 -19.84
CA THR A 214 -0.03 -6.49 -19.18
C THR A 214 1.18 -6.39 -18.24
N ARG A 215 1.85 -5.23 -18.22
CA ARG A 215 3.12 -5.01 -17.51
C ARG A 215 3.01 -4.13 -16.27
N ALA A 216 1.88 -3.43 -16.10
CA ALA A 216 1.67 -2.57 -14.94
C ALA A 216 1.31 -3.45 -13.74
N PRO A 217 2.11 -3.47 -12.66
CA PRO A 217 1.73 -4.23 -11.48
C PRO A 217 0.64 -3.49 -10.70
N ILE A 218 -0.19 -4.28 -10.01
CA ILE A 218 -0.97 -3.80 -8.87
C ILE A 218 0.01 -3.21 -7.85
N ARG A 219 -0.27 -1.98 -7.40
CA ARG A 219 0.53 -1.27 -6.39
C ARG A 219 -0.04 -1.36 -4.99
N ALA A 220 -1.36 -1.31 -4.90
CA ALA A 220 -2.11 -1.43 -3.66
C ALA A 220 -3.43 -2.12 -3.98
N MET A 221 -3.85 -3.03 -3.13
CA MET A 221 -5.11 -3.76 -3.29
C MET A 221 -5.84 -3.92 -1.96
N GLN A 222 -7.14 -4.14 -2.05
CA GLN A 222 -7.96 -4.51 -0.91
C GLN A 222 -9.18 -5.30 -1.35
N PHE A 223 -9.72 -6.11 -0.43
CA PHE A 223 -10.94 -6.87 -0.67
C PHE A 223 -12.18 -6.09 -0.23
N ALA A 224 -13.24 -6.22 -1.01
CA ALA A 224 -14.56 -5.70 -0.69
C ALA A 224 -15.62 -6.68 -1.19
N ASN A 225 -16.75 -6.75 -0.47
CA ASN A 225 -17.95 -7.36 -1.01
C ASN A 225 -18.66 -6.33 -1.90
N ILE A 226 -18.83 -6.67 -3.18
CA ILE A 226 -19.48 -5.81 -4.18
C ILE A 226 -20.65 -6.62 -4.74
N ASP A 227 -21.88 -6.15 -4.51
CA ASP A 227 -23.12 -6.84 -4.93
C ASP A 227 -23.21 -8.32 -4.50
N GLY A 228 -22.68 -8.65 -3.32
CA GLY A 228 -22.66 -10.02 -2.80
C GLY A 228 -21.46 -10.86 -3.26
N GLU A 229 -20.62 -10.35 -4.16
CA GLU A 229 -19.44 -11.03 -4.67
C GLU A 229 -18.16 -10.55 -3.97
N ASP A 230 -17.32 -11.50 -3.54
CA ASP A 230 -16.00 -11.21 -2.99
C ASP A 230 -15.05 -10.75 -4.11
N THR A 231 -14.62 -9.49 -4.03
CA THR A 231 -13.97 -8.80 -5.13
C THR A 231 -12.68 -8.14 -4.66
N LEU A 232 -11.60 -8.34 -5.42
CA LEU A 232 -10.37 -7.59 -5.27
C LEU A 232 -10.55 -6.22 -5.94
N VAL A 233 -10.38 -5.14 -5.18
CA VAL A 233 -10.21 -3.79 -5.70
C VAL A 233 -8.72 -3.49 -5.75
N ALA A 234 -8.21 -3.15 -6.92
CA ALA A 234 -6.78 -2.98 -7.16
C ALA A 234 -6.48 -1.63 -7.82
N ALA A 235 -5.47 -0.93 -7.30
CA ALA A 235 -4.91 0.28 -7.89
C ALA A 235 -3.52 0.01 -8.46
N TYR A 236 -3.29 0.34 -9.73
CA TYR A 236 -2.06 -0.03 -10.45
C TYR A 236 -1.03 1.12 -10.51
N ALA A 237 0.13 0.85 -11.10
CA ALA A 237 1.29 1.76 -11.13
C ALA A 237 1.07 3.20 -11.65
N CYS A 238 0.07 3.43 -12.50
CA CYS A 238 -0.33 4.75 -12.99
C CYS A 238 -1.69 5.22 -12.43
N SER A 239 -2.17 4.55 -11.39
CA SER A 239 -3.44 4.76 -10.70
C SER A 239 -4.76 4.41 -11.41
N PRO A 240 -4.85 3.50 -12.41
CA PRO A 240 -6.14 2.95 -12.77
C PRO A 240 -6.66 2.09 -11.62
N LEU A 241 -7.97 2.20 -11.38
CA LEU A 241 -8.72 1.49 -10.36
C LEU A 241 -9.52 0.38 -11.03
N VAL A 242 -9.32 -0.85 -10.56
CA VAL A 242 -9.75 -2.07 -11.24
C VAL A 242 -10.45 -2.98 -10.24
N THR A 243 -11.49 -3.67 -10.68
CA THR A 243 -12.19 -4.70 -9.91
C THR A 243 -11.98 -6.06 -10.56
N ILE A 244 -11.74 -7.07 -9.73
CA ILE A 244 -11.50 -8.45 -10.16
C ILE A 244 -12.23 -9.38 -9.19
N PRO A 245 -13.26 -10.13 -9.62
CA PRO A 245 -13.87 -11.15 -8.79
C PRO A 245 -12.87 -12.19 -8.32
N VAL A 246 -12.89 -12.55 -7.04
CA VAL A 246 -11.96 -13.56 -6.50
C VAL A 246 -12.19 -14.94 -7.14
N SER A 247 -13.43 -15.19 -7.56
CA SER A 247 -13.86 -16.38 -8.31
C SER A 247 -13.15 -16.57 -9.65
N GLU A 248 -12.66 -15.49 -10.27
CA GLU A 248 -11.94 -15.52 -11.55
C GLU A 248 -10.43 -15.80 -11.39
N LEU A 249 -9.89 -15.65 -10.17
CA LEU A 249 -8.46 -15.79 -9.85
C LEU A 249 -7.99 -17.24 -9.78
N ASN A 250 -8.06 -17.94 -10.91
CA ASN A 250 -7.73 -19.34 -11.05
C ASN A 250 -6.27 -19.55 -11.51
N HIS A 251 -5.67 -20.67 -11.13
CA HIS A 251 -4.29 -20.99 -11.50
C HIS A 251 -4.14 -21.12 -13.01
N GLY A 252 -3.18 -20.39 -13.60
CA GLY A 252 -2.90 -20.36 -15.03
C GLY A 252 -3.86 -19.48 -15.84
N ALA A 253 -4.87 -18.86 -15.22
CA ALA A 253 -5.80 -17.99 -15.93
C ALA A 253 -5.14 -16.70 -16.39
N LYS A 254 -5.56 -16.21 -17.56
CA LYS A 254 -5.28 -14.86 -18.08
C LYS A 254 -6.60 -14.10 -18.06
N ILE A 255 -6.67 -13.04 -17.28
CA ILE A 255 -7.91 -12.27 -17.12
C ILE A 255 -7.67 -10.80 -17.40
N THR A 256 -8.67 -10.16 -18.00
CA THR A 256 -8.71 -8.71 -18.16
C THR A 256 -9.53 -8.14 -17.02
N GLY A 257 -8.89 -7.46 -16.08
CA GLY A 257 -9.57 -6.82 -14.96
C GLY A 257 -10.50 -5.71 -15.43
N LYS A 258 -11.62 -5.52 -14.73
CA LYS A 258 -12.59 -4.48 -15.04
C LYS A 258 -12.07 -3.14 -14.54
N THR A 259 -11.45 -2.35 -15.42
CA THR A 259 -11.03 -0.98 -15.10
C THR A 259 -12.25 -0.10 -14.91
N ILE A 260 -12.55 0.28 -13.68
CA ILE A 260 -13.72 1.11 -13.34
C ILE A 260 -13.39 2.60 -13.29
N GLY A 261 -12.11 2.95 -13.17
CA GLY A 261 -11.70 4.34 -12.96
C GLY A 261 -10.21 4.56 -13.17
N ASP A 262 -9.83 5.84 -13.15
CA ASP A 262 -8.44 6.28 -13.23
C ASP A 262 -8.27 7.54 -12.37
N MET A 263 -7.45 7.41 -11.33
CA MET A 263 -7.23 8.50 -10.36
C MET A 263 -6.35 9.62 -10.92
N GLY A 264 -5.75 9.45 -12.10
CA GLY A 264 -4.73 10.36 -12.65
C GLY A 264 -3.31 9.96 -12.26
N ASN A 265 -2.32 10.68 -12.77
CA ASN A 265 -0.92 10.34 -12.53
C ASN A 265 -0.64 10.38 -11.03
N GLY A 266 0.00 9.31 -10.59
CA GLY A 266 0.31 9.06 -9.20
C GLY A 266 0.77 7.63 -9.07
N GLN A 267 1.27 7.27 -7.90
CA GLN A 267 1.61 5.88 -7.61
C GLN A 267 0.91 5.50 -6.30
N PRO A 268 -0.18 4.71 -6.36
CA PRO A 268 -0.80 4.17 -5.17
C PRO A 268 0.24 3.44 -4.30
N ILE A 269 0.11 3.53 -2.98
CA ILE A 269 1.09 2.98 -2.03
C ILE A 269 0.41 2.10 -0.98
N SER A 270 -0.72 2.56 -0.45
CA SER A 270 -1.55 1.79 0.47
C SER A 270 -3.02 1.93 0.12
N MET A 271 -3.78 0.89 0.40
CA MET A 271 -5.23 0.85 0.32
C MET A 271 -5.77 0.22 1.59
N VAL A 272 -6.62 0.97 2.29
CA VAL A 272 -7.22 0.58 3.58
C VAL A 272 -8.73 0.55 3.43
N ALA A 273 -9.34 -0.60 3.71
CA ALA A 273 -10.80 -0.69 3.84
C ALA A 273 -11.22 -0.25 5.24
N TYR A 274 -12.29 0.53 5.30
CA TYR A 274 -12.85 0.98 6.56
C TYR A 274 -14.35 1.26 6.39
N ARG A 275 -15.03 1.37 7.54
CA ARG A 275 -16.45 1.71 7.59
C ARG A 275 -16.63 3.08 8.23
N ASP A 276 -17.46 3.91 7.61
CA ASP A 276 -17.85 5.24 8.10
C ASP A 276 -19.38 5.28 8.17
N GLY A 277 -19.92 5.14 9.38
CA GLY A 277 -21.34 4.93 9.60
C GLY A 277 -21.82 3.62 8.96
N ASP A 278 -22.70 3.72 7.98
CA ASP A 278 -23.25 2.59 7.22
C ASP A 278 -22.54 2.33 5.88
N GLN A 279 -21.53 3.13 5.54
CA GLN A 279 -20.84 3.07 4.26
C GLN A 279 -19.46 2.41 4.38
N ASP A 280 -19.21 1.41 3.54
CA ASP A 280 -17.88 0.87 3.32
C ASP A 280 -17.11 1.73 2.31
N LYS A 281 -15.86 2.05 2.66
CA LYS A 281 -15.00 2.98 1.90
C LYS A 281 -13.58 2.44 1.83
N LEU A 282 -12.84 2.93 0.84
CA LEU A 282 -11.41 2.72 0.69
C LEU A 282 -10.69 4.04 0.89
N PHE A 283 -9.67 4.06 1.74
CA PHE A 283 -8.69 5.14 1.84
C PHE A 283 -7.43 4.72 1.08
N ILE A 284 -7.06 5.48 0.05
CA ILE A 284 -5.96 5.17 -0.85
C ILE A 284 -4.91 6.28 -0.76
N THR A 285 -3.70 5.94 -0.36
CA THR A 285 -2.55 6.87 -0.36
C THR A 285 -1.84 6.80 -1.71
N ILE A 286 -1.36 7.95 -2.21
CA ILE A 286 -0.84 8.07 -3.58
C ILE A 286 0.40 8.97 -3.57
N LEU A 287 1.55 8.48 -4.03
CA LEU A 287 2.69 9.36 -4.28
C LEU A 287 2.37 10.32 -5.42
N GLY A 288 2.61 11.61 -5.16
CA GLY A 288 2.41 12.69 -6.12
C GLY A 288 1.06 13.40 -5.99
N ARG A 289 0.14 12.92 -5.15
CA ARG A 289 -1.19 13.53 -4.92
C ARG A 289 -1.67 13.34 -3.48
N GLY A 290 -2.71 14.06 -3.09
CA GLY A 290 -3.38 13.79 -1.81
C GLY A 290 -4.11 12.45 -1.83
N PRO A 291 -4.36 11.83 -0.67
CA PRO A 291 -5.13 10.60 -0.57
C PRO A 291 -6.54 10.71 -1.13
N MET A 292 -7.07 9.58 -1.58
CA MET A 292 -8.43 9.45 -2.11
C MET A 292 -9.30 8.62 -1.16
N ILE A 293 -10.55 9.06 -0.94
CA ILE A 293 -11.60 8.26 -0.30
C ILE A 293 -12.58 7.80 -1.37
N VAL A 294 -12.72 6.48 -1.54
CA VAL A 294 -13.58 5.84 -2.54
C VAL A 294 -14.69 5.05 -1.85
N PRO A 295 -15.96 5.49 -1.93
CA PRO A 295 -17.09 4.69 -1.45
C PRO A 295 -17.29 3.43 -2.29
N ILE A 296 -17.45 2.27 -1.65
CA ILE A 296 -17.71 1.00 -2.34
C ILE A 296 -19.03 1.05 -3.14
N SER A 297 -20.03 1.78 -2.63
CA SER A 297 -21.30 1.98 -3.33
C SER A 297 -21.16 2.63 -4.71
N GLY A 298 -20.13 3.48 -4.90
CA GLY A 298 -19.83 4.07 -6.21
C GLY A 298 -19.17 3.08 -7.17
N ILE A 299 -18.53 2.03 -6.66
CA ILE A 299 -17.84 0.99 -7.44
C ILE A 299 -18.84 -0.03 -7.99
N SER A 300 -19.84 -0.45 -7.21
CA SER A 300 -20.85 -1.46 -7.61
C SER A 300 -21.48 -1.18 -8.97
N SER A 301 -21.93 0.05 -9.19
CA SER A 301 -22.63 0.44 -10.42
C SER A 301 -21.71 0.85 -11.57
N ALA A 302 -20.38 0.76 -11.40
CA ALA A 302 -19.43 1.27 -12.37
C ALA A 302 -19.38 0.40 -13.63
N GLU A 303 -19.47 1.02 -14.81
CA GLU A 303 -19.12 0.36 -16.07
C GLU A 303 -17.59 0.19 -16.17
N GLY A 304 -17.14 -0.87 -16.84
CA GLY A 304 -15.73 -1.03 -17.16
C GLY A 304 -15.34 -0.16 -18.36
N PHE A 305 -14.23 0.57 -18.27
CA PHE A 305 -13.70 1.32 -19.38
C PHE A 305 -13.14 0.41 -20.48
N THR A 306 -13.49 0.74 -21.71
CA THR A 306 -13.11 0.09 -22.96
C THR A 306 -12.67 1.17 -23.95
N PRO A 307 -12.04 0.82 -25.09
CA PRO A 307 -11.79 1.77 -26.16
C PRO A 307 -13.03 2.54 -26.62
N GLU A 308 -14.21 1.91 -26.57
CA GLU A 308 -15.47 2.44 -27.09
C GLU A 308 -16.10 3.48 -26.17
N ASN A 309 -16.05 3.27 -24.84
CA ASN A 309 -16.67 4.16 -23.85
C ASN A 309 -15.65 5.11 -23.16
N ARG A 310 -14.38 5.08 -23.57
CA ARG A 310 -13.34 5.95 -23.03
C ARG A 310 -13.69 7.44 -23.21
N PRO A 311 -13.45 8.32 -22.21
CA PRO A 311 -13.91 9.72 -22.27
C PRO A 311 -13.31 10.58 -23.38
N ALA A 312 -12.10 10.26 -23.86
CA ALA A 312 -11.43 11.01 -24.92
C ALA A 312 -10.46 10.13 -25.72
N GLN A 313 -10.20 10.54 -26.97
CA GLN A 313 -9.12 9.99 -27.79
C GLN A 313 -7.79 10.70 -27.46
N GLY A 314 -6.68 9.94 -27.45
CA GLY A 314 -5.35 10.46 -27.12
C GLY A 314 -5.01 10.43 -25.62
N PRO A 315 -3.84 10.95 -25.18
CA PRO A 315 -3.42 10.91 -23.78
C PRO A 315 -4.28 11.80 -22.86
N MET A 316 -4.72 11.26 -21.72
CA MET A 316 -5.50 11.97 -20.70
C MET A 316 -4.61 12.22 -19.46
N LEU A 317 -3.80 13.27 -19.52
CA LEU A 317 -2.93 13.70 -18.41
C LEU A 317 -3.76 14.38 -17.29
N ASP A 318 -3.16 14.69 -16.13
CA ASP A 318 -3.88 15.25 -14.97
C ASP A 318 -4.65 16.55 -15.23
N GLN A 319 -4.23 17.34 -16.22
CA GLN A 319 -4.91 18.58 -16.59
C GLN A 319 -6.10 18.36 -17.54
N HIS A 320 -6.29 17.13 -18.02
CA HIS A 320 -7.37 16.81 -18.93
C HIS A 320 -8.71 16.90 -18.17
N PRO A 321 -9.75 17.54 -18.74
CA PRO A 321 -11.01 17.81 -18.02
C PRO A 321 -11.79 16.54 -17.63
N ALA A 322 -11.49 15.41 -18.26
CA ALA A 322 -12.07 14.11 -17.92
C ALA A 322 -11.24 13.30 -16.90
N MET A 323 -10.19 13.89 -16.30
CA MET A 323 -9.40 13.28 -15.23
C MET A 323 -9.70 13.98 -13.89
N PRO A 324 -9.81 13.25 -12.78
CA PRO A 324 -9.90 11.78 -12.70
C PRO A 324 -11.17 11.23 -13.36
N ALA A 325 -11.13 9.97 -13.81
CA ALA A 325 -12.22 9.30 -14.53
C ALA A 325 -12.87 8.19 -13.70
N GLY A 326 -14.18 8.01 -13.82
CA GLY A 326 -14.93 6.96 -13.10
C GLY A 326 -15.15 7.25 -11.62
N PRO A 327 -15.67 6.27 -10.84
CA PRO A 327 -16.02 6.44 -9.44
C PRO A 327 -14.78 6.25 -8.55
N VAL A 328 -13.76 7.06 -8.76
CA VAL A 328 -12.52 7.01 -7.97
C VAL A 328 -12.59 7.85 -6.69
N GLY A 329 -13.81 8.20 -6.26
CA GLY A 329 -14.03 8.94 -5.02
C GLY A 329 -13.58 10.40 -5.07
N LYS A 330 -13.15 10.92 -3.92
CA LYS A 330 -12.70 12.30 -3.76
C LYS A 330 -11.33 12.35 -3.12
N GLN A 331 -10.50 13.28 -3.61
CA GLN A 331 -9.30 13.67 -2.91
C GLN A 331 -9.70 14.38 -1.61
N VAL A 332 -9.09 13.98 -0.50
CA VAL A 332 -9.31 14.64 0.78
C VAL A 332 -8.21 15.64 1.09
N LEU A 333 -8.57 16.66 1.87
CA LEU A 333 -7.57 17.55 2.44
C LEU A 333 -6.63 16.73 3.32
N PHE A 334 -5.33 16.87 3.07
CA PHE A 334 -4.30 16.17 3.80
C PHE A 334 -3.07 17.06 3.86
N VAL A 335 -2.51 17.25 5.05
CA VAL A 335 -1.31 18.06 5.24
C VAL A 335 -0.11 17.14 5.21
N GLY A 336 0.86 17.45 4.35
CA GLY A 336 2.02 16.60 4.11
C GLY A 336 1.80 15.53 3.05
N SER A 337 2.81 14.67 2.89
CA SER A 337 2.77 13.53 1.97
C SER A 337 2.34 12.29 2.73
N SER A 338 1.13 11.80 2.47
CA SER A 338 0.64 10.53 2.99
C SER A 338 1.39 9.37 2.34
N LEU A 339 2.18 8.62 3.11
CA LEU A 339 2.95 7.49 2.60
C LEU A 339 2.16 6.19 2.82
N LEU A 340 2.40 5.53 3.93
CA LEU A 340 1.78 4.25 4.27
C LEU A 340 0.68 4.50 5.29
N ALA A 341 -0.43 3.79 5.16
CA ALA A 341 -1.53 3.85 6.11
C ALA A 341 -2.09 2.45 6.33
N ASP A 342 -2.65 2.22 7.51
CA ASP A 342 -3.42 1.01 7.84
C ASP A 342 -4.49 1.32 8.91
N LEU A 343 -5.43 0.41 9.10
CA LEU A 343 -6.54 0.60 10.04
C LEU A 343 -6.08 0.39 11.49
N PHE A 344 -6.19 1.42 12.32
CA PHE A 344 -5.90 1.33 13.76
C PHE A 344 -7.11 0.81 14.53
N SER A 345 -8.27 1.42 14.25
CA SER A 345 -9.57 1.13 14.84
C SER A 345 -10.67 1.52 13.85
N ASP A 346 -11.94 1.29 14.22
CA ASP A 346 -13.09 1.83 13.48
C ASP A 346 -13.12 3.37 13.42
N ARG A 347 -12.36 4.05 14.27
CA ARG A 347 -12.31 5.52 14.35
C ARG A 347 -11.05 6.13 13.76
N PHE A 348 -9.96 5.36 13.64
CA PHE A 348 -8.66 5.90 13.28
C PHE A 348 -7.90 5.00 12.29
N PHE A 349 -7.19 5.63 11.37
CA PHE A 349 -6.04 5.05 10.69
C PHE A 349 -4.77 5.28 11.51
N VAL A 350 -3.75 4.44 11.33
CA VAL A 350 -2.36 4.85 11.53
C VAL A 350 -1.81 5.32 10.19
N SER A 351 -1.18 6.49 10.16
CA SER A 351 -0.54 7.08 8.98
C SER A 351 0.93 7.33 9.25
N LEU A 352 1.77 6.96 8.29
CA LEU A 352 3.14 7.42 8.18
C LEU A 352 3.16 8.62 7.22
N THR A 353 3.33 9.81 7.77
CA THR A 353 3.21 11.07 7.04
C THR A 353 4.55 11.78 7.00
N ARG A 354 4.96 12.30 5.82
CA ARG A 354 6.07 13.26 5.73
C ARG A 354 5.54 14.68 5.71
N TYR A 355 5.86 15.47 6.73
CA TYR A 355 5.43 16.87 6.80
C TYR A 355 6.42 17.81 6.08
N PRO A 356 5.95 18.85 5.40
CA PRO A 356 6.80 19.72 4.59
C PRO A 356 7.56 20.77 5.42
N ASP A 357 7.05 21.14 6.60
CA ASP A 357 7.65 22.10 7.53
C ASP A 357 8.83 21.50 8.29
N THR A 358 8.71 20.25 8.75
CA THR A 358 9.75 19.54 9.50
C THR A 358 10.65 18.69 8.61
N GLY A 359 10.11 18.16 7.50
CA GLY A 359 10.79 17.26 6.59
C GLY A 359 10.98 15.84 7.14
N ASP A 360 10.61 15.54 8.38
CA ASP A 360 10.73 14.24 9.04
C ASP A 360 9.54 13.31 8.74
N LEU A 361 9.61 12.06 9.21
CA LEU A 361 8.46 11.17 9.22
C LEU A 361 7.76 11.22 10.57
N THR A 362 6.44 11.34 10.54
CA THR A 362 5.55 11.25 11.69
C THR A 362 4.69 10.00 11.57
N LEU A 363 4.63 9.18 12.63
CA LEU A 363 3.69 8.09 12.76
C LEU A 363 2.54 8.55 13.66
N GLU A 364 1.33 8.65 13.13
CA GLU A 364 0.21 9.27 13.83
C GLU A 364 -1.11 8.58 13.56
N THR A 365 -2.07 8.77 14.47
CA THR A 365 -3.45 8.37 14.24
C THR A 365 -4.24 9.48 13.57
N LEU A 366 -4.94 9.17 12.48
CA LEU A 366 -5.83 10.11 11.78
C LEU A 366 -7.27 9.60 11.84
N MET A 367 -8.24 10.47 12.12
CA MET A 367 -9.64 10.06 12.17
C MET A 367 -10.11 9.55 10.82
N VAL A 368 -10.86 8.45 10.78
CA VAL A 368 -11.44 7.99 9.51
C VAL A 368 -12.57 8.92 9.01
N SER A 369 -13.20 9.65 9.94
CA SER A 369 -14.34 10.55 9.72
C SER A 369 -14.36 11.65 10.78
N PRO A 370 -14.74 12.91 10.45
CA PRO A 370 -15.19 13.39 9.15
C PRO A 370 -14.08 13.56 8.11
N LEU A 371 -12.81 13.58 8.54
CA LEU A 371 -11.66 13.76 7.65
C LEU A 371 -10.37 13.13 8.25
N PRO A 372 -9.56 12.43 7.43
CA PRO A 372 -8.28 11.87 7.85
C PRO A 372 -7.15 12.90 7.75
N ALA A 373 -7.22 13.93 8.59
CA ALA A 373 -6.17 14.94 8.70
C ALA A 373 -6.03 15.48 10.12
N ARG A 374 -4.88 16.12 10.35
CA ARG A 374 -4.57 16.88 11.57
C ARG A 374 -5.37 18.19 11.60
N ILE A 375 -6.30 18.31 12.53
CA ILE A 375 -7.18 19.49 12.66
C ILE A 375 -6.36 20.75 12.95
N ASP A 376 -5.35 20.64 13.82
CA ASP A 376 -4.40 21.71 14.17
C ASP A 376 -3.54 22.17 12.98
N LYS A 377 -3.55 21.45 11.85
CA LYS A 377 -2.80 21.81 10.65
C LYS A 377 -3.67 22.38 9.52
N ILE A 378 -4.99 22.39 9.65
CA ILE A 378 -5.91 22.76 8.55
C ILE A 378 -6.82 23.95 8.85
N TRP A 379 -7.09 24.24 10.12
CA TRP A 379 -8.05 25.28 10.51
C TRP A 379 -7.40 26.29 11.46
N VAL A 380 -6.45 27.05 10.91
CA VAL A 380 -5.62 28.01 11.65
C VAL A 380 -6.45 29.08 12.37
N GLU A 381 -7.66 29.37 11.88
CA GLU A 381 -8.56 30.33 12.49
C GLU A 381 -9.03 29.89 13.88
N PHE A 382 -9.05 28.58 14.17
CA PHE A 382 -9.42 28.07 15.50
C PHE A 382 -8.32 28.24 16.54
N ASP A 383 -7.08 28.46 16.12
CA ASP A 383 -5.98 28.72 17.05
C ASP A 383 -5.96 30.19 17.52
N PHE A 384 -6.86 31.03 16.98
CA PHE A 384 -6.90 32.45 17.33
C PHE A 384 -7.59 32.66 18.69
N PRO A 385 -6.98 33.46 19.59
CA PRO A 385 -7.58 33.77 20.88
C PRO A 385 -9.00 34.36 20.74
N GLY A 386 -9.95 33.83 21.52
CA GLY A 386 -11.34 34.33 21.57
C GLY A 386 -12.31 33.67 20.60
N VAL A 387 -11.86 32.69 19.81
CA VAL A 387 -12.76 31.88 18.98
C VAL A 387 -13.39 30.77 19.83
N GLU A 388 -14.70 30.84 20.07
CA GLU A 388 -15.47 29.76 20.69
C GLU A 388 -16.16 28.90 19.62
N PHE A 389 -15.99 27.58 19.72
CA PHE A 389 -16.61 26.63 18.79
C PHE A 389 -17.69 25.80 19.47
N SER A 390 -18.83 25.65 18.80
CA SER A 390 -19.94 24.78 19.21
C SER A 390 -20.24 23.78 18.09
N MET A 391 -19.82 22.52 18.25
CA MET A 391 -20.29 21.39 17.43
C MET A 391 -21.69 20.92 17.84
N LYS A 392 -22.55 21.78 18.40
CA LYS A 392 -23.95 21.37 18.57
C LYS A 392 -24.60 21.43 17.19
N PRO A 393 -25.13 20.31 16.64
CA PRO A 393 -25.94 20.38 15.46
C PRO A 393 -27.06 21.38 15.74
N LYS A 394 -27.24 22.39 14.89
CA LYS A 394 -28.49 23.15 14.92
C LYS A 394 -29.59 22.14 14.68
N ALA A 395 -30.41 21.88 15.70
CA ALA A 395 -31.67 21.17 15.52
C ALA A 395 -32.38 21.86 14.35
N ALA A 396 -32.75 21.09 13.33
CA ALA A 396 -33.41 21.60 12.14
C ALA A 396 -34.63 22.43 12.58
N GLN A 397 -34.53 23.74 12.44
CA GLN A 397 -35.69 24.62 12.56
C GLN A 397 -36.47 24.46 11.25
N HIS A 398 -37.32 23.44 11.22
CA HIS A 398 -38.44 23.43 10.30
C HIS A 398 -39.50 24.39 10.84
N ALA A 399 -39.71 25.49 10.12
CA ALA A 399 -40.96 26.25 10.10
C ALA A 399 -41.45 26.28 8.66
#